data_AF-A0A3P6ET81-F1
#
_entry.id   AF-A0A3P6ET81-F1
#
_cell.length_a   1.000
_cell.length_b   1.000
_cell.length_c   1.000
_cell.angle_alpha   90.00
_cell.angle_beta   90.00
_cell.angle_gamma   90.00
#
_symmetry.space_group_name_H-M   'P 1'
#
loop_
_entity.id
_entity.type
_entity.pdbx_description
1 polymer ?
#
loop_
_entity_poly.entity_id
_entity_poly.type
_entity_poly.pdbx_seq_one_letter_code
_entity_poly.pdbx_strand_id
1 'polypeptide(L)'
;MLIAYFAANAKYEEARELTYIQFPSRFVYHSDIKEWTPRKQGTSIGRVPYVHPAAGDLYYLRIIVNVVKGALVGNGTTPTVATEGRCEEESEQVLIGEEFMIARSDHPHQAISDAAYPDFVKNYLNRTYLTERAILAPTNASANEINSYLLSKVPSAEKEYLSSDSDAFESTPE
;
A
#
# COMPACT_ATOMS: atom_id res chain seq x y z
N MET A 1 -1.06 -4.97 -19.04
CA MET A 1 -1.36 -3.59 -19.51
C MET A 1 -0.98 -2.51 -18.49
N LEU A 2 -1.41 -2.60 -17.23
CA LEU A 2 -1.06 -1.59 -16.20
C LEU A 2 0.38 -1.69 -15.72
N ILE A 3 0.88 -2.90 -15.45
CA ILE A 3 2.28 -3.06 -15.03
C ILE A 3 3.24 -2.65 -16.16
N ALA A 4 2.91 -3.03 -17.39
CA ALA A 4 3.61 -2.56 -18.59
C ALA A 4 3.64 -1.02 -18.72
N TYR A 5 2.63 -0.30 -18.22
CA TYR A 5 2.64 1.17 -18.20
C TYR A 5 3.70 1.71 -17.24
N PHE A 6 3.85 1.10 -16.06
CA PHE A 6 4.93 1.44 -15.14
C PHE A 6 6.31 1.12 -15.74
N ALA A 7 6.46 -0.04 -16.40
CA ALA A 7 7.69 -0.40 -17.09
C ALA A 7 8.04 0.59 -18.22
N ALA A 8 7.03 1.06 -18.97
CA ALA A 8 7.23 2.06 -20.01
C ALA A 8 7.58 3.44 -19.44
N ASN A 9 7.02 3.84 -18.30
CA ASN A 9 7.41 5.07 -17.61
C ASN A 9 8.85 5.00 -17.08
N ALA A 10 9.34 3.82 -16.70
CA ALA A 10 10.73 3.63 -16.33
C ALA A 10 11.65 3.77 -17.56
N LYS A 11 11.26 3.16 -18.69
CA LYS A 11 12.05 3.06 -19.93
C LYS A 11 12.09 4.33 -20.78
N TYR A 12 10.99 5.09 -20.85
CA TYR A 12 10.83 6.24 -21.75
C TYR A 12 10.55 7.51 -20.96
N GLU A 13 11.38 8.55 -21.11
CA GLU A 13 11.14 9.84 -20.42
C GLU A 13 9.84 10.49 -20.88
N GLU A 14 9.52 10.42 -22.17
CA GLU A 14 8.30 10.95 -22.76
C GLU A 14 7.01 10.29 -22.24
N ALA A 15 7.10 9.05 -21.73
CA ALA A 15 5.98 8.36 -21.11
C ALA A 15 5.58 9.04 -19.78
N ARG A 16 6.54 9.65 -19.08
CA ARG A 16 6.33 10.27 -17.76
C ARG A 16 5.46 11.51 -17.80
N GLU A 17 5.29 12.11 -18.98
CA GLU A 17 4.42 13.26 -19.21
C GLU A 17 2.95 12.90 -19.43
N LEU A 18 2.64 11.60 -19.54
CA LEU A 18 1.32 11.09 -19.88
C LEU A 18 0.67 10.40 -18.67
N THR A 19 -0.62 10.69 -18.49
CA THR A 19 -1.47 9.86 -17.61
C THR A 19 -1.82 8.55 -18.31
N TYR A 20 -2.30 7.55 -17.55
CA TYR A 20 -2.66 6.26 -18.13
C TYR A 20 -3.69 6.37 -19.27
N ILE A 21 -4.67 7.28 -19.15
CA ILE A 21 -5.69 7.50 -20.18
C ILE A 21 -5.14 8.16 -21.44
N GLN A 22 -4.05 8.93 -21.32
CA GLN A 22 -3.38 9.56 -22.45
C GLN A 22 -2.37 8.61 -23.13
N PHE A 23 -1.91 7.57 -22.42
CA PHE A 23 -0.88 6.66 -22.91
C PHE A 23 -1.14 6.07 -24.30
N PRO A 24 -2.36 5.56 -24.61
CA PRO A 24 -2.66 4.99 -25.93
C PRO A 24 -2.54 5.99 -27.11
N SER A 25 -2.53 7.30 -26.82
CA SER A 25 -2.35 8.33 -27.84
C SER A 25 -0.92 8.38 -28.38
N ARG A 26 0.08 7.98 -27.57
CA ARG A 26 1.51 8.02 -27.90
C ARG A 26 2.17 6.65 -27.94
N PHE A 27 1.64 5.68 -27.21
CA PHE A 27 2.16 4.33 -27.10
C PHE A 27 1.16 3.29 -27.64
N VAL A 28 1.69 2.16 -28.11
CA VAL A 28 0.91 0.99 -28.54
C VAL A 28 1.22 -0.16 -27.60
N TYR A 29 0.17 -0.80 -27.06
CA TYR A 29 0.31 -2.00 -26.25
C TYR A 29 0.35 -3.23 -27.16
N HIS A 30 1.40 -4.03 -27.01
CA HIS A 30 1.54 -5.31 -27.68
C HIS A 30 1.19 -6.40 -26.66
N SER A 31 0.04 -7.06 -26.83
CA SER A 31 -0.42 -8.14 -25.94
C SER A 31 0.54 -9.32 -25.91
N ASP A 32 1.16 -9.63 -27.05
CA ASP A 32 1.98 -10.82 -27.24
C ASP A 32 3.26 -10.79 -26.40
N ILE A 33 3.84 -9.59 -26.26
CA ILE A 33 5.04 -9.34 -25.45
C ILE A 33 4.74 -8.56 -24.16
N LYS A 34 3.45 -8.27 -23.91
CA LYS A 34 2.95 -7.49 -22.77
C LYS A 34 3.66 -6.15 -22.56
N GLU A 35 4.11 -5.49 -23.63
CA GLU A 35 4.91 -4.26 -23.57
C GLU A 35 4.22 -3.08 -24.26
N TRP A 36 4.49 -1.85 -23.77
CA TRP A 36 4.16 -0.62 -24.49
C TRP A 36 5.36 -0.10 -25.25
N THR A 37 5.19 0.20 -26.53
CA THR A 37 6.24 0.80 -27.36
C THR A 37 5.81 2.16 -27.92
N PRO A 38 6.74 3.11 -28.12
CA PRO A 38 6.43 4.38 -28.78
C PRO A 38 5.84 4.14 -30.15
N ARG A 39 4.76 4.85 -30.45
CA ARG A 39 4.09 4.74 -31.74
C ARG A 39 4.96 5.34 -32.84
N LYS A 40 5.11 4.62 -33.95
CA LYS A 40 5.89 5.08 -35.11
C LYS A 40 5.12 6.07 -36.01
N GLN A 41 3.78 5.95 -36.13
CA GLN A 41 2.92 6.85 -36.92
C GLN A 41 1.45 6.90 -36.42
N GLY A 42 0.79 8.07 -36.52
CA GLY A 42 -0.67 8.27 -36.40
C GLY A 42 -1.20 8.73 -35.02
N THR A 43 -2.34 9.44 -35.01
CA THR A 43 -3.14 9.74 -33.80
C THR A 43 -4.23 8.68 -33.64
N SER A 44 -4.33 8.03 -32.48
CA SER A 44 -5.47 7.16 -32.15
C SER A 44 -6.05 7.54 -30.80
N ILE A 45 -7.38 7.68 -30.73
CA ILE A 45 -8.11 7.75 -29.46
C ILE A 45 -8.26 6.31 -28.98
N GLY A 46 -7.28 5.85 -28.18
CA GLY A 46 -7.35 4.51 -27.60
C GLY A 46 -8.47 4.41 -26.59
N ARG A 47 -9.21 3.29 -26.62
CA ARG A 47 -10.23 2.99 -25.61
C ARG A 47 -9.56 2.24 -24.46
N VAL A 48 -9.58 2.85 -23.29
CA VAL A 48 -9.16 2.22 -22.05
C VAL A 48 -10.27 1.26 -21.60
N PRO A 49 -9.99 -0.03 -21.34
CA PRO A 49 -11.03 -0.97 -20.90
C PRO A 49 -11.61 -0.50 -19.55
N TYR A 50 -12.94 -0.54 -19.46
CA TYR A 50 -13.68 -0.24 -18.24
C TYR A 50 -13.40 -1.33 -17.19
N VAL A 51 -13.21 -0.90 -15.95
CA VAL A 51 -13.04 -1.77 -14.79
C VAL A 51 -14.26 -1.54 -13.89
N HIS A 52 -14.98 -2.62 -13.54
CA HIS A 52 -16.17 -2.53 -12.69
C HIS A 52 -15.76 -2.25 -11.22
N PRO A 53 -16.51 -1.44 -10.43
CA PRO A 53 -16.20 -1.16 -9.03
C PRO A 53 -16.01 -2.40 -8.14
N ALA A 54 -16.70 -3.50 -8.46
CA ALA A 54 -16.55 -4.77 -7.76
C ALA A 54 -15.16 -5.43 -7.92
N ALA A 55 -14.31 -4.94 -8.84
CA ALA A 55 -12.92 -5.38 -8.99
C ALA A 55 -11.97 -4.83 -7.91
N GLY A 56 -12.50 -4.08 -6.94
CA GLY A 56 -11.77 -3.67 -5.73
C GLY A 56 -10.51 -2.85 -6.05
N ASP A 57 -9.36 -3.33 -5.60
CA ASP A 57 -8.06 -2.65 -5.71
C ASP A 57 -7.71 -2.25 -7.15
N LEU A 58 -8.09 -3.07 -8.14
CA LEU A 58 -7.87 -2.77 -9.54
C LEU A 58 -8.69 -1.56 -10.01
N TYR A 59 -9.90 -1.36 -9.47
CA TYR A 59 -10.74 -0.19 -9.78
C TYR A 59 -10.15 1.09 -9.18
N TYR A 60 -9.75 1.07 -7.91
CA TYR A 60 -9.18 2.23 -7.25
C TYR A 60 -7.82 2.62 -7.82
N LEU A 61 -6.95 1.64 -8.08
CA LEU A 61 -5.68 1.86 -8.74
C LEU A 61 -5.91 2.45 -10.14
N ARG A 62 -6.91 1.96 -10.88
CA ARG A 62 -7.28 2.52 -12.19
C ARG A 62 -7.72 3.98 -12.12
N ILE A 63 -8.44 4.40 -11.08
CA ILE A 63 -8.81 5.80 -10.87
C ILE A 63 -7.57 6.66 -10.63
N ILE A 64 -6.67 6.21 -9.76
CA ILE A 64 -5.47 6.99 -9.38
C ILE A 64 -4.56 7.22 -10.59
N VAL A 65 -4.26 6.18 -11.36
CA VAL A 65 -3.31 6.30 -12.49
C VAL A 65 -3.92 7.09 -13.68
N ASN A 66 -5.22 7.39 -13.66
CA ASN A 66 -5.82 8.31 -14.64
C ASN A 66 -5.50 9.79 -14.36
N VAL A 67 -5.18 10.14 -13.11
CA VAL A 67 -4.86 11.52 -12.70
C VAL A 67 -3.37 11.74 -12.49
N VAL A 68 -2.62 10.68 -12.17
CA VAL A 68 -1.17 10.76 -11.97
C VAL A 68 -0.42 10.52 -13.29
N LYS A 69 0.52 11.42 -13.60
CA LYS A 69 1.46 11.27 -14.71
C LYS A 69 2.72 10.55 -14.26
N GLY A 70 3.31 9.73 -15.14
CA GLY A 70 4.61 9.11 -14.89
C GLY A 70 4.68 8.24 -13.65
N ALA A 71 3.56 7.62 -13.25
CA ALA A 71 3.57 6.72 -12.12
C ALA A 71 4.51 5.54 -12.38
N LEU A 72 5.25 5.14 -11.35
CA LEU A 72 6.18 4.00 -11.38
C LEU A 72 5.81 3.03 -10.25
N VAL A 73 6.28 1.79 -10.30
CA VAL A 73 6.12 0.85 -9.18
C VAL A 73 7.02 1.31 -8.02
N GLY A 74 6.44 1.44 -6.82
CA GLY A 74 7.18 1.89 -5.64
C GLY A 74 7.74 3.32 -5.80
N ASN A 75 9.04 3.48 -5.55
CA ASN A 75 9.77 4.74 -5.81
C ASN A 75 10.30 4.85 -7.26
N GLY A 76 9.97 3.89 -8.12
CA GLY A 76 10.35 3.84 -9.52
C GLY A 76 11.71 3.22 -9.84
N THR A 77 12.35 2.58 -8.86
CA THR A 77 13.58 1.80 -9.06
C THR A 77 13.47 0.37 -8.52
N THR A 78 12.29 -0.04 -8.04
CA THR A 78 12.13 -1.33 -7.36
C THR A 78 12.30 -2.49 -8.36
N PRO A 79 13.26 -3.40 -8.14
CA PRO A 79 13.45 -4.56 -9.00
C PRO A 79 12.27 -5.54 -8.88
N THR A 80 11.76 -6.00 -10.02
CA THR A 80 10.71 -7.01 -10.11
C THR A 80 11.30 -8.34 -10.55
N VAL A 81 10.87 -9.45 -9.96
CA VAL A 81 11.28 -10.79 -10.42
C VAL A 81 10.25 -11.32 -11.42
N ALA A 82 10.73 -11.72 -12.59
CA ALA A 82 9.92 -12.47 -13.53
C ALA A 82 9.68 -13.87 -12.97
N THR A 83 8.43 -14.18 -12.62
CA THR A 83 8.05 -15.50 -12.13
C THR A 83 8.04 -16.48 -13.31
N GLU A 84 9.12 -17.24 -13.52
CA GLU A 84 9.12 -18.38 -14.43
C GLU A 84 8.34 -19.54 -13.78
N GLY A 85 7.01 -19.53 -13.90
CA GLY A 85 6.17 -20.53 -13.27
C GLY A 85 4.73 -20.51 -13.80
N ARG A 86 4.30 -21.65 -14.34
CA ARG A 86 3.05 -21.89 -15.05
C ARG A 86 1.83 -21.86 -14.10
N CYS A 87 1.35 -20.69 -13.71
CA CYS A 87 0.02 -20.48 -13.11
C CYS A 87 -0.58 -19.18 -13.65
N GLU A 88 -1.85 -19.22 -14.07
CA GLU A 88 -2.55 -18.14 -14.81
C GLU A 88 -2.91 -16.90 -13.98
N GLU A 89 -2.20 -16.64 -12.88
CA GLU A 89 -2.29 -15.40 -12.12
C GLU A 89 -0.91 -14.74 -12.15
N GLU A 90 -0.63 -14.03 -13.24
CA GLU A 90 0.60 -13.25 -13.42
C GLU A 90 0.60 -12.01 -12.54
N SER A 91 0.73 -12.20 -11.23
CA SER A 91 1.17 -11.15 -10.33
C SER A 91 2.70 -11.11 -10.38
N GLU A 92 3.25 -10.06 -10.97
CA GLU A 92 4.66 -9.73 -10.86
C GLU A 92 5.03 -9.56 -9.38
N GLN A 93 5.97 -10.36 -8.87
CA GLN A 93 6.40 -10.29 -7.48
C GLN A 93 7.37 -9.12 -7.30
N VAL A 94 7.01 -8.19 -6.43
CA VAL A 94 7.86 -7.06 -6.05
C VAL A 94 8.84 -7.53 -4.98
N LEU A 95 10.15 -7.33 -5.22
CA LEU A 95 11.14 -7.52 -4.18
C LEU A 95 11.08 -6.35 -3.22
N ILE A 96 10.74 -6.64 -1.96
CA ILE A 96 10.85 -5.67 -0.87
C ILE A 96 12.31 -5.64 -0.45
N GLY A 97 12.96 -4.47 -0.60
CA GLY A 97 14.33 -4.27 -0.17
C GLY A 97 14.49 -4.49 1.34
N GLU A 98 15.66 -4.98 1.77
CA GLU A 98 15.94 -5.25 3.19
C GLU A 98 15.80 -3.99 4.06
N GLU A 99 15.98 -2.80 3.49
CA GLU A 99 15.79 -1.51 4.16
C GLU A 99 14.34 -1.25 4.60
N PHE A 100 13.36 -1.91 3.97
CA PHE A 100 11.95 -1.82 4.34
C PHE A 100 11.51 -2.95 5.28
N MET A 101 12.42 -3.89 5.58
CA MET A 101 12.15 -5.02 6.43
C MET A 101 12.76 -4.79 7.82
N ILE A 102 11.97 -5.12 8.85
CA ILE A 102 12.52 -5.22 10.20
C ILE A 102 13.21 -6.58 10.30
N ALA A 103 14.48 -6.57 10.74
CA ALA A 103 15.25 -7.79 10.92
C ALA A 103 14.53 -8.75 11.90
N ARG A 104 14.59 -10.05 11.61
CA ARG A 104 14.08 -11.06 12.53
C ARG A 104 14.84 -10.96 13.85
N SER A 105 14.10 -10.85 14.94
CA SER A 105 14.64 -10.77 16.29
C SER A 105 13.93 -11.76 17.20
N ASP A 106 14.61 -12.15 18.28
CA ASP A 106 14.02 -12.98 19.34
C ASP A 106 12.95 -12.21 20.14
N HIS A 107 12.90 -10.88 19.98
CA HIS A 107 11.98 -9.97 20.65
C HIS A 107 11.22 -9.13 19.60
N PRO A 108 10.27 -9.74 18.86
CA PRO A 108 9.61 -9.09 17.72
C PRO A 108 8.87 -7.82 18.11
N HIS A 109 8.18 -7.80 19.26
CA HIS A 109 7.47 -6.61 19.73
C HIS A 109 8.42 -5.46 20.09
N GLN A 110 9.61 -5.77 20.61
CA GLN A 110 10.63 -4.75 20.87
C GLN A 110 11.18 -4.20 19.55
N ALA A 111 11.54 -5.05 18.59
CA ALA A 111 12.05 -4.61 17.30
C ALA A 111 11.04 -3.74 16.54
N ILE A 112 9.75 -4.12 16.56
CA ILE A 112 8.67 -3.33 15.97
C ILE A 112 8.52 -1.99 16.70
N SER A 113 8.52 -2.00 18.03
CA SER A 113 8.44 -0.78 18.85
C SER A 113 9.59 0.19 18.57
N ASP A 114 10.82 -0.30 18.55
CA ASP A 114 12.01 0.53 18.37
C ASP A 114 12.08 1.09 16.93
N ALA A 115 11.60 0.33 15.94
CA ALA A 115 11.49 0.77 14.55
C ALA A 115 10.39 1.81 14.33
N ALA A 116 9.21 1.62 14.90
CA ALA A 116 8.07 2.53 14.72
C ALA A 116 8.15 3.77 15.62
N TYR A 117 8.63 3.61 16.86
CA TYR A 117 8.61 4.62 17.91
C TYR A 117 9.98 4.79 18.58
N PRO A 118 10.96 5.43 17.93
CA PRO A 118 12.25 5.73 18.53
C PRO A 118 12.09 6.64 19.76
N ASP A 119 12.67 6.24 20.90
CA ASP A 119 12.55 6.93 22.18
C ASP A 119 11.11 7.08 22.71
N PHE A 120 10.29 6.02 22.59
CA PHE A 120 8.89 6.01 23.02
C PHE A 120 8.64 6.60 24.42
N VAL A 121 9.44 6.21 25.42
CA VAL A 121 9.30 6.68 26.82
C VAL A 121 9.45 8.20 26.95
N LYS A 122 10.17 8.86 26.04
CA LYS A 122 10.33 10.31 26.03
C LYS A 122 9.17 11.02 25.34
N ASN A 123 8.56 10.38 24.35
CA ASN A 123 7.64 11.03 23.41
C ASN A 123 6.19 10.54 23.49
N TYR A 124 5.85 9.59 24.37
CA TYR A 124 4.50 9.01 24.46
C TYR A 124 3.38 10.01 24.78
N LEU A 125 3.69 11.20 25.31
CA LEU A 125 2.72 12.27 25.53
C LEU A 125 2.49 13.14 24.29
N ASN A 126 3.36 13.05 23.29
CA ASN A 126 3.26 13.85 22.08
C ASN A 126 2.27 13.22 21.10
N ARG A 127 1.12 13.86 20.94
CA ARG A 127 0.05 13.40 20.04
C ARG A 127 0.53 13.28 18.59
N THR A 128 1.23 14.28 18.06
CA THR A 128 1.70 14.28 16.67
C THR A 128 2.68 13.14 16.42
N TYR A 129 3.59 12.92 17.36
CA TYR A 129 4.55 11.81 17.31
C TYR A 129 3.84 10.46 17.18
N LEU A 130 2.81 10.23 18.00
CA LEU A 130 2.03 8.98 17.98
C LEU A 130 1.18 8.82 16.71
N THR A 131 0.51 9.88 16.25
CA THR A 131 -0.44 9.81 15.14
C THR A 131 0.22 9.58 13.78
N GLU A 132 1.46 10.03 13.59
CA GLU A 132 2.19 9.88 12.33
C GLU A 132 2.84 8.50 12.16
N ARG A 133 2.84 7.67 13.21
CA ARG A 133 3.64 6.44 13.30
C ARG A 133 2.76 5.23 13.61
N ALA A 134 1.56 5.19 13.05
CA ALA A 134 0.61 4.10 13.28
C ALA A 134 1.16 2.75 12.80
N ILE A 135 1.08 1.73 13.64
CA ILE A 135 1.40 0.35 13.28
C ILE A 135 0.13 -0.32 12.77
N LEU A 136 0.18 -0.86 11.56
CA LEU A 136 -0.89 -1.67 10.99
C LEU A 136 -0.56 -3.15 11.12
N ALA A 137 -1.52 -3.92 11.63
CA ALA A 137 -1.40 -5.36 11.78
C ALA A 137 -2.55 -6.08 11.04
N PRO A 138 -2.34 -7.31 10.55
CA PRO A 138 -3.35 -8.04 9.79
C PRO A 138 -4.55 -8.47 10.63
N THR A 139 -4.38 -8.63 11.95
CA THR A 139 -5.45 -9.01 12.88
C THR A 139 -5.47 -8.13 14.12
N ASN A 140 -6.65 -7.97 14.71
CA ASN A 140 -6.80 -7.24 15.98
C ASN A 140 -6.04 -7.91 17.13
N ALA A 141 -5.90 -9.23 17.13
CA ALA A 141 -5.12 -9.95 18.15
C ALA A 141 -3.64 -9.54 18.10
N SER A 142 -3.04 -9.56 16.90
CA SER A 142 -1.65 -9.10 16.71
C SER A 142 -1.47 -7.62 17.04
N ALA A 143 -2.44 -6.77 16.70
CA ALA A 143 -2.42 -5.36 17.10
C ALA A 143 -2.45 -5.20 18.62
N ASN A 144 -3.30 -5.98 19.30
CA ASN A 144 -3.45 -5.94 20.74
C ASN A 144 -2.16 -6.35 21.47
N GLU A 145 -1.48 -7.41 21.03
CA GLU A 145 -0.19 -7.85 21.59
C GLU A 145 0.87 -6.72 21.56
N ILE A 146 0.97 -6.00 20.43
CA ILE A 146 1.90 -4.87 20.29
C ILE A 146 1.46 -3.69 21.16
N ASN A 147 0.17 -3.38 21.20
CA ASN A 147 -0.37 -2.31 22.03
C ASN A 147 -0.11 -2.56 23.52
N SER A 148 -0.35 -3.77 24.01
CA SER A 148 -0.05 -4.16 25.39
C SER A 148 1.45 -4.01 25.72
N TYR A 149 2.34 -4.40 24.79
CA TYR A 149 3.78 -4.22 24.95
C TYR A 149 4.17 -2.74 25.04
N LEU A 150 3.61 -1.87 24.20
CA LEU A 150 3.89 -0.43 24.25
C LEU A 150 3.36 0.19 25.56
N LEU A 151 2.14 -0.18 25.98
CA LEU A 151 1.55 0.30 27.23
C LEU A 151 2.38 -0.13 28.45
N SER A 152 2.98 -1.32 28.44
CA SER A 152 3.84 -1.77 29.54
C SER A 152 5.13 -0.95 29.70
N LYS A 153 5.49 -0.13 28.71
CA LYS A 153 6.65 0.80 28.78
C LYS A 153 6.28 2.18 29.31
N VAL A 154 4.99 2.50 29.38
CA VAL A 154 4.53 3.79 29.87
C VAL A 154 4.67 3.82 31.39
N PRO A 155 5.38 4.81 31.98
CA PRO A 155 5.60 4.89 33.42
C PRO A 155 4.38 5.37 34.22
N SER A 156 3.17 5.29 33.65
CA SER A 156 1.91 5.75 34.25
C SER A 156 1.14 4.57 34.81
N ALA A 157 0.27 4.84 35.80
CA ALA A 157 -0.72 3.88 36.23
C ALA A 157 -1.64 3.49 35.07
N GLU A 158 -1.86 2.18 34.90
CA GLU A 158 -2.85 1.66 33.98
C GLU A 158 -4.24 2.14 34.39
N LYS A 159 -5.06 2.47 33.40
CA LYS A 159 -6.44 2.87 33.62
C LYS A 159 -7.31 2.20 32.59
N GLU A 160 -8.16 1.31 33.08
CA GLU A 160 -9.18 0.66 32.27
C GLU A 160 -10.37 1.60 32.11
N TYR A 161 -10.85 1.74 30.87
CA TYR A 161 -12.06 2.48 30.54
C TYR A 161 -13.07 1.48 30.01
N LEU A 162 -14.19 1.34 30.71
CA LEU A 162 -15.30 0.52 30.25
C LEU A 162 -15.98 1.20 29.05
N SER A 163 -16.31 0.45 28.00
CA SER A 163 -17.14 0.99 26.92
C SER A 163 -18.53 1.29 27.46
N SER A 164 -19.15 2.37 26.98
CA SER A 164 -20.51 2.76 27.38
C SER A 164 -21.59 1.95 26.65
N ASP A 165 -21.33 0.70 26.30
CA ASP A 165 -22.28 -0.16 25.60
C ASP A 165 -23.13 -0.89 26.63
N SER A 166 -24.04 -0.16 27.27
CA SER A 166 -25.05 -0.72 28.15
C SER A 166 -26.38 -0.03 27.86
N ASP A 167 -27.21 -0.67 27.05
CA ASP A 167 -28.63 -0.37 27.02
C ASP A 167 -29.22 -0.80 28.37
N ALA A 168 -29.46 0.16 29.25
CA ALA A 168 -30.26 -0.07 30.42
C ALA A 168 -31.68 -0.43 29.97
N PHE A 169 -32.06 -1.71 30.05
CA PHE A 169 -33.48 -2.08 30.08
C PHE A 169 -34.04 -1.54 31.40
N GLU A 170 -34.55 -0.31 31.35
CA GLU A 170 -35.38 0.26 32.39
C GLU A 170 -36.68 -0.56 32.44
N SER A 171 -36.64 -1.64 33.20
CA SER A 171 -37.83 -2.41 33.55
C SER A 171 -38.54 -1.62 34.65
N THR A 172 -39.44 -0.73 34.27
CA THR A 172 -40.40 -0.15 35.22
C THR A 172 -41.29 -1.29 35.75
N PRO A 173 -41.39 -1.50 37.07
CA PRO A 173 -42.43 -2.36 37.63
C PRO A 173 -43.79 -1.63 37.55
N GLU A 174 -44.86 -2.42 37.38
CA GLU A 174 -46.27 -2.00 37.45
C GLU A 174 -46.64 -1.21 38.72
#